data_AF-A0A9E4MW71-F1
#
_entry.id   AF-A0A9E4MW71-F1
#
_cell.length_a   1.000
_cell.length_b   1.000
_cell.length_c   1.000
_cell.angle_alpha   90.00
_cell.angle_beta   90.00
_cell.angle_gamma   90.00
#
_symmetry.space_group_name_H-M   'P 1'
#
loop_
_entity.id
_entity.type
_entity.pdbx_description
1 polymer ?
#
loop_
_entity_poly.entity_id
_entity_poly.type
_entity_poly.pdbx_seq_one_letter_code
_entity_poly.pdbx_strand_id
1 'polypeptide(L)'
;MNAKPGTYGLVLQADTDTVVQVGRWGAIDIRPGYYIYIGSAFGPGGVLARVSRHCRKKKSKHWHIDYLREIAALESVWYSQRQTRLEHRWAKALATWGNTEPVHGFGCSDCSCDSHLFYCKKPPTLAGFAKIVGCSIKSWSCDETDLLAGADRMSVNRP
;
A
#
# COMPACT_ATOMS: atom_id res chain seq x y z
N MET A 1 15.13 -5.17 18.75
CA MET A 1 14.51 -4.01 18.07
C MET A 1 13.01 -4.04 18.33
N ASN A 2 12.44 -3.02 18.98
CA ASN A 2 10.99 -2.97 19.20
C ASN A 2 10.27 -2.77 17.86
N ALA A 3 9.48 -3.77 17.46
CA ALA A 3 8.65 -3.67 16.27
C ALA A 3 7.70 -2.48 16.42
N LYS A 4 7.59 -1.65 15.38
CA LYS A 4 6.60 -0.56 15.31
C LYS A 4 5.43 -1.02 14.45
N PRO A 5 4.37 -1.60 15.07
CA PRO A 5 3.23 -2.09 14.31
C PRO A 5 2.43 -0.93 13.73
N GLY A 6 1.57 -1.23 12.76
CA GLY A 6 0.74 -0.19 12.17
C GLY A 6 0.04 -0.58 10.88
N THR A 7 -0.50 0.44 10.24
CA THR A 7 -1.23 0.37 8.96
C THR A 7 -0.45 1.13 7.90
N TYR A 8 -0.43 0.62 6.67
CA TYR A 8 0.26 1.22 5.54
C TYR A 8 -0.61 1.20 4.27
N GLY A 9 -0.33 2.13 3.38
CA GLY A 9 -0.84 2.25 2.02
C GLY A 9 0.33 2.21 1.05
N LEU A 10 0.31 1.34 0.05
CA LEU A 10 1.27 1.34 -1.05
C LEU A 10 0.67 2.13 -2.21
N VAL A 11 1.38 3.15 -2.68
CA VAL A 11 1.00 3.90 -3.90
C VAL A 11 1.76 3.32 -5.07
N LEU A 12 1.02 2.73 -5.99
CA LEU A 12 1.55 2.06 -7.16
C LEU A 12 1.18 2.85 -8.41
N GLN A 13 2.04 2.87 -9.41
CA GLN A 13 1.77 3.40 -10.74
C GLN A 13 1.82 2.25 -11.76
N ALA A 14 0.77 2.13 -12.56
CA ALA A 14 0.74 1.26 -13.72
C ALA A 14 0.69 2.12 -14.97
N ASP A 15 1.58 1.87 -15.92
CA ASP A 15 1.67 2.64 -17.17
C ASP A 15 0.97 1.93 -18.34
N THR A 16 0.67 0.64 -18.20
CA THR A 16 0.09 -0.19 -19.24
C THR A 16 -1.24 -0.79 -18.81
N ASP A 17 -2.12 -0.97 -19.80
CA ASP A 17 -3.34 -1.76 -19.64
C ASP A 17 -3.00 -3.24 -19.77
N THR A 18 -3.33 -4.04 -18.75
CA THR A 18 -2.98 -5.45 -18.71
C THR A 18 -3.85 -6.23 -17.74
N VAL A 19 -3.96 -7.54 -17.97
CA VAL A 19 -4.65 -8.46 -17.08
C VAL A 19 -3.63 -9.16 -16.19
N VAL A 20 -3.80 -9.06 -14.88
CA VAL A 20 -2.92 -9.73 -13.91
C VAL A 20 -3.64 -10.93 -13.31
N GLN A 21 -3.05 -12.12 -13.46
CA GLN A 21 -3.50 -13.29 -12.74
C GLN A 21 -3.00 -13.25 -11.29
N VAL A 22 -3.91 -13.01 -10.35
CA VAL A 22 -3.63 -12.92 -8.91
C VAL A 22 -3.80 -14.30 -8.27
N GLY A 23 -2.79 -15.15 -8.46
CA GLY A 23 -2.78 -16.50 -7.90
C GLY A 23 -4.07 -17.29 -8.21
N ARG A 24 -4.70 -17.85 -7.18
CA ARG A 24 -5.98 -18.59 -7.28
C ARG A 24 -7.23 -17.70 -7.23
N TRP A 25 -7.08 -16.42 -6.92
CA TRP A 25 -8.22 -15.51 -6.74
C TRP A 25 -8.87 -15.17 -8.09
N GLY A 26 -8.06 -15.00 -9.13
CA GLY A 26 -8.55 -14.75 -10.48
C GLY A 26 -7.75 -13.68 -11.21
N ALA A 27 -8.28 -13.26 -12.35
CA ALA A 27 -7.73 -12.18 -13.15
C ALA A 27 -8.28 -10.82 -12.68
N ILE A 28 -7.44 -9.80 -12.65
CA ILE A 28 -7.84 -8.39 -12.52
C ILE A 28 -7.40 -7.59 -13.73
N ASP A 29 -8.27 -6.69 -14.19
CA ASP A 29 -7.93 -5.69 -15.19
C ASP A 29 -7.19 -4.53 -14.50
N ILE A 30 -5.96 -4.31 -14.93
CA ILE A 30 -5.12 -3.21 -14.49
C ILE A 30 -5.00 -2.23 -15.64
N ARG A 31 -5.67 -1.10 -15.47
CA ARG A 31 -5.64 0.04 -16.39
C ARG A 31 -4.58 1.07 -15.97
N PRO A 32 -4.04 1.87 -16.91
CA PRO A 32 -3.08 2.91 -16.61
C PRO A 32 -3.60 3.91 -15.55
N GLY A 33 -2.72 4.28 -14.63
CA GLY A 33 -3.02 5.21 -13.53
C GLY A 33 -2.35 4.78 -12.23
N TYR A 34 -2.96 5.15 -11.11
CA TYR A 34 -2.42 4.91 -9.78
C TYR A 34 -3.30 3.96 -9.00
N TYR A 35 -2.70 3.22 -8.08
CA TYR A 35 -3.40 2.32 -7.17
C TYR A 35 -2.93 2.54 -5.74
N ILE A 36 -3.87 2.50 -4.79
CA ILE A 36 -3.56 2.52 -3.36
C ILE A 36 -3.97 1.18 -2.77
N TYR A 37 -2.99 0.41 -2.30
CA TYR A 37 -3.23 -0.83 -1.57
C TYR A 37 -3.09 -0.61 -0.06
N ILE A 38 -4.12 -0.96 0.70
CA ILE A 38 -4.16 -0.82 2.15
C ILE A 38 -3.85 -2.16 2.83
N GLY A 39 -2.92 -2.15 3.79
CA GLY A 39 -2.61 -3.32 4.59
C GLY A 39 -2.10 -2.97 5.98
N SER A 40 -1.93 -3.99 6.81
CA SER A 40 -1.36 -3.83 8.15
C SER A 40 -0.15 -4.72 8.42
N ALA A 41 0.64 -4.31 9.42
CA ALA A 41 1.87 -4.97 9.79
C ALA A 41 2.01 -5.01 11.31
N PHE A 42 1.33 -5.99 11.93
CA PHE A 42 1.31 -6.21 13.38
C PHE A 42 2.23 -7.35 13.85
N GLY A 43 2.87 -8.05 12.92
CA GLY A 43 3.85 -9.09 13.22
C GLY A 43 5.26 -8.56 13.52
N PRO A 44 6.24 -9.46 13.65
CA PRO A 44 7.65 -9.11 13.90
C PRO A 44 8.18 -8.08 12.90
N GLY A 45 8.91 -7.08 13.40
CA GLY A 45 9.49 -5.99 12.60
C GLY A 45 8.50 -4.89 12.16
N GLY A 46 7.19 -5.09 12.35
CA GLY A 46 6.16 -4.07 12.14
C GLY A 46 6.10 -3.51 10.71
N VAL A 47 5.68 -2.25 10.60
CA VAL A 47 5.52 -1.56 9.30
C VAL A 47 6.82 -1.57 8.50
N LEU A 48 7.96 -1.31 9.17
CA LEU A 48 9.26 -1.23 8.51
C LEU A 48 9.57 -2.53 7.75
N ALA A 49 9.52 -3.67 8.45
CA ALA A 49 9.84 -4.96 7.83
C ALA A 49 8.88 -5.32 6.67
N ARG A 50 7.59 -5.02 6.83
CA ARG A 50 6.58 -5.31 5.80
C ARG A 50 6.79 -4.44 4.56
N VAL A 51 7.03 -3.15 4.75
CA VAL A 51 7.28 -2.19 3.68
C VAL A 51 8.58 -2.52 2.96
N SER A 52 9.67 -2.79 3.68
CA SER A 52 10.94 -3.20 3.05
C SER A 52 10.79 -4.45 2.19
N ARG A 53 9.95 -5.41 2.59
CA ARG A 53 9.62 -6.57 1.74
C ARG A 53 8.87 -6.15 0.48
N HIS A 54 7.94 -5.20 0.55
CA HIS A 54 7.20 -4.68 -0.61
C HIS A 54 8.08 -3.88 -1.58
N CYS A 55 9.09 -3.18 -1.07
CA CYS A 55 10.09 -2.50 -1.89
C CYS A 55 10.93 -3.47 -2.74
N ARG A 56 11.24 -4.68 -2.27
CA ARG A 56 12.05 -5.66 -3.02
C ARG A 56 11.32 -6.15 -4.28
N LYS A 57 11.95 -6.08 -5.45
CA LYS A 57 11.37 -6.59 -6.70
C LYS A 57 11.35 -8.13 -6.77
N LYS A 58 12.47 -8.79 -6.48
CA LYS A 58 12.58 -10.26 -6.51
C LYS A 58 12.24 -10.84 -5.13
N LYS A 59 11.11 -11.54 -5.04
CA LYS A 59 10.64 -12.23 -3.82
C LYS A 59 9.59 -13.28 -4.18
N SER A 60 9.37 -14.24 -3.29
CA SER A 60 8.21 -15.11 -3.38
C SER A 60 6.92 -14.29 -3.26
N LYS A 61 5.90 -14.65 -4.04
CA LYS A 61 4.58 -14.02 -3.98
C LYS A 61 3.81 -14.63 -2.81
N HIS A 62 3.56 -13.84 -1.77
CA HIS A 62 2.79 -14.27 -0.60
C HIS A 62 1.48 -13.52 -0.45
N TRP A 63 1.39 -12.29 -0.94
CA TRP A 63 0.16 -11.49 -0.91
C TRP A 63 -0.30 -11.14 -2.31
N HIS A 64 -1.61 -10.90 -2.48
CA HIS A 64 -2.19 -10.48 -3.76
C HIS A 64 -1.46 -9.27 -4.37
N ILE A 65 -1.03 -8.33 -3.53
CA ILE A 65 -0.28 -7.13 -3.96
C ILE A 65 1.12 -7.44 -4.51
N ASP A 66 1.71 -8.59 -4.17
CA ASP A 66 3.01 -9.00 -4.73
C ASP A 66 2.92 -9.28 -6.24
N TYR A 67 1.76 -9.72 -6.74
CA TYR A 67 1.52 -9.91 -8.18
C TYR A 67 1.43 -8.57 -8.90
N LEU A 68 0.74 -7.60 -8.32
CA LEU A 68 0.62 -6.27 -8.90
C LEU A 68 1.96 -5.51 -8.92
N ARG A 69 2.83 -5.76 -7.93
CA ARG A 69 4.18 -5.14 -7.87
C ARG A 69 5.11 -5.54 -9.03
N GLU A 70 4.81 -6.60 -9.78
CA GLU A 70 5.61 -6.97 -10.96
C GLU A 70 5.32 -6.09 -12.17
N ILE A 71 4.11 -5.54 -12.25
CA ILE A 71 3.68 -4.73 -13.39
C ILE A 71 3.49 -3.25 -13.03
N ALA A 72 3.42 -2.93 -11.73
CA ALA A 72 3.24 -1.58 -11.24
C ALA A 72 4.46 -1.13 -10.42
N ALA A 73 4.96 0.05 -10.75
CA ALA A 73 6.01 0.73 -10.00
C ALA A 73 5.49 1.14 -8.61
N LEU A 74 6.33 1.09 -7.59
CA LEU A 74 5.98 1.55 -6.23
C LEU A 74 6.55 2.94 -6.06
N GLU A 75 5.66 3.92 -6.10
CA GLU A 75 6.01 5.34 -6.03
C GLU A 75 6.27 5.78 -4.60
N SER A 76 5.40 5.37 -3.68
CA SER A 76 5.55 5.73 -2.27
C SER A 76 4.76 4.81 -1.35
N VAL A 77 5.09 4.89 -0.08
CA VAL A 77 4.46 4.16 1.00
C VAL A 77 3.99 5.15 2.03
N TRP A 78 2.71 5.13 2.35
CA TRP A 78 2.09 5.98 3.36
C TRP A 78 1.75 5.15 4.58
N TYR A 79 2.12 5.57 5.78
CA TYR A 79 1.95 4.71 6.95
C TYR A 79 1.68 5.45 8.25
N SER A 80 1.10 4.71 9.19
CA SER A 80 0.87 5.12 10.57
C SER A 80 1.31 4.01 11.52
N GLN A 81 2.14 4.33 12.50
CA GLN A 81 2.67 3.37 13.48
C GLN A 81 1.81 3.29 14.75
N ARG A 82 0.49 3.46 14.61
CA ARG A 82 -0.45 3.31 15.72
C ARG A 82 -0.65 1.83 16.03
N GLN A 83 -0.75 1.49 17.32
CA GLN A 83 -1.04 0.13 17.76
C GLN A 83 -2.49 -0.30 17.46
N THR A 84 -3.37 0.63 17.10
CA THR A 84 -4.72 0.31 16.62
C THR A 84 -4.66 -0.15 15.17
N ARG A 85 -5.37 -1.24 14.84
CA ARG A 85 -5.58 -1.67 13.45
C ARG A 85 -6.48 -0.67 12.74
N LEU A 86 -5.94 0.09 11.79
CA LEU A 86 -6.67 1.11 11.02
C LEU A 86 -6.99 0.65 9.60
N GLU A 87 -6.60 -0.57 9.22
CA GLU A 87 -6.72 -1.12 7.87
C GLU A 87 -8.14 -0.99 7.29
N HIS A 88 -9.14 -1.53 8.00
CA HIS A 88 -10.55 -1.44 7.55
C HIS A 88 -11.08 0.00 7.53
N ARG A 89 -10.62 0.83 8.49
CA ARG A 89 -11.02 2.24 8.54
C ARG A 89 -10.46 3.00 7.33
N TRP A 90 -9.21 2.72 6.95
CA TRP A 90 -8.59 3.31 5.77
C TRP A 90 -9.27 2.81 4.50
N ALA A 91 -9.50 1.51 4.35
CA ALA A 91 -10.24 0.95 3.22
C ALA A 91 -11.63 1.60 3.06
N LYS A 92 -12.39 1.73 4.16
CA LYS A 92 -13.70 2.41 4.14
C LYS A 92 -13.59 3.89 3.77
N ALA A 93 -12.58 4.60 4.27
CA ALA A 93 -12.37 6.00 3.93
C ALA A 93 -12.06 6.18 2.43
N LEU A 94 -11.25 5.29 1.86
CA LEU A 94 -10.94 5.30 0.42
C LEU A 94 -12.16 4.94 -0.42
N ALA A 95 -12.96 3.95 -0.02
CA ALA A 95 -14.21 3.63 -0.73
C ALA A 95 -15.17 4.83 -0.89
N THR A 96 -15.12 5.77 0.07
CA THR A 96 -15.91 7.02 0.02
C THR A 96 -15.16 8.22 -0.58
N TRP A 97 -13.88 8.04 -0.95
CA TRP A 97 -13.08 9.11 -1.51
C TRP A 97 -13.41 9.23 -3.00
N GLY A 98 -14.07 10.32 -3.39
CA GLY A 98 -14.58 10.53 -4.77
C GLY A 98 -13.52 10.55 -5.89
N ASN A 99 -12.24 10.43 -5.56
CA ASN A 99 -11.15 10.30 -6.54
C ASN A 99 -10.65 8.86 -6.71
N THR A 100 -11.28 7.89 -6.05
CA THR A 100 -10.87 6.50 -6.07
C THR A 100 -12.01 5.55 -6.44
N GLU A 101 -11.68 4.47 -7.12
CA GLU A 101 -12.58 3.38 -7.48
C GLU A 101 -12.10 2.07 -6.82
N PRO A 102 -12.92 1.37 -6.03
CA PRO A 102 -12.51 0.11 -5.43
C PRO A 102 -12.32 -0.99 -6.50
N VAL A 103 -11.23 -1.75 -6.41
CA VAL A 103 -11.04 -2.99 -7.17
C VAL A 103 -11.72 -4.10 -6.39
N HIS A 104 -13.02 -4.30 -6.64
CA HIS A 104 -13.88 -5.17 -5.83
C HIS A 104 -13.30 -6.56 -5.57
N GLY A 105 -13.38 -7.00 -4.31
CA GLY A 105 -12.92 -8.33 -3.88
C GLY A 105 -11.41 -8.46 -3.67
N PHE A 106 -10.61 -7.46 -4.03
CA PHE A 106 -9.16 -7.55 -3.91
C PHE A 106 -8.69 -7.40 -2.46
N GLY A 107 -7.97 -8.41 -1.96
CA GLY A 107 -7.29 -8.33 -0.66
C GLY A 107 -8.22 -8.32 0.55
N CYS A 108 -9.48 -8.70 0.39
CA CYS A 108 -10.50 -8.72 1.44
C CYS A 108 -11.00 -10.14 1.78
N SER A 109 -10.21 -11.19 1.48
CA SER A 109 -10.65 -12.58 1.66
C SER A 109 -10.94 -12.97 3.12
N ASP A 110 -10.40 -12.22 4.08
CA ASP A 110 -10.56 -12.42 5.52
C ASP A 110 -11.34 -11.28 6.21
N CYS A 111 -11.98 -10.40 5.45
CA CYS A 111 -12.73 -9.26 6.00
C CYS A 111 -14.00 -8.93 5.19
N SER A 112 -14.83 -8.05 5.73
CA SER A 112 -16.07 -7.58 5.08
C SER A 112 -15.88 -6.29 4.28
N CYS A 113 -14.65 -5.91 3.93
CA CYS A 113 -14.37 -4.73 3.12
C CYS A 113 -14.67 -5.01 1.65
N ASP A 114 -15.16 -4.01 0.92
CA ASP A 114 -15.43 -4.14 -0.51
C ASP A 114 -14.14 -4.34 -1.32
N SER A 115 -13.05 -3.72 -0.87
CA SER A 115 -11.71 -3.87 -1.43
C SER A 115 -10.65 -3.32 -0.47
N HIS A 116 -9.42 -3.81 -0.62
CA HIS A 116 -8.21 -3.22 -0.06
C HIS A 116 -7.31 -2.57 -1.13
N LEU A 117 -7.74 -2.56 -2.40
CA LEU A 117 -7.05 -1.93 -3.52
C LEU A 117 -7.98 -0.94 -4.21
N PHE A 118 -7.49 0.28 -4.41
CA PHE A 118 -8.28 1.37 -4.97
C PHE A 118 -7.56 2.01 -6.14
N TYR A 119 -8.21 2.11 -7.28
CA TYR A 119 -7.72 2.80 -8.47
C TYR A 119 -7.93 4.31 -8.38
N CYS A 120 -6.96 5.08 -8.87
CA CYS A 120 -7.01 6.53 -9.00
C CYS A 120 -6.55 6.92 -10.40
N LYS A 121 -7.37 7.67 -11.14
CA LYS A 121 -6.98 8.17 -12.48
C LYS A 121 -5.83 9.18 -12.43
N LYS A 122 -5.72 9.93 -11.33
CA LYS A 122 -4.68 10.95 -11.10
C LYS A 122 -3.78 10.53 -9.94
N PRO A 123 -2.53 11.03 -9.88
CA PRO A 123 -1.64 10.76 -8.76
C PRO A 123 -2.30 11.18 -7.44
N PRO A 124 -2.49 10.27 -6.47
CA PRO A 124 -3.06 10.63 -5.19
C PRO A 124 -2.02 11.39 -4.35
N THR A 125 -2.47 12.38 -3.59
CA THR A 125 -1.57 13.17 -2.74
C THR A 125 -1.59 12.69 -1.30
N LEU A 126 -0.43 12.74 -0.63
CA LEU A 126 -0.32 12.41 0.80
C LEU A 126 -1.26 13.28 1.64
N ALA A 127 -1.40 14.57 1.30
CA ALA A 127 -2.29 15.49 2.01
C ALA A 127 -3.76 15.11 1.87
N GLY A 128 -4.21 14.76 0.65
CA GLY A 128 -5.58 14.29 0.41
C GLY A 128 -5.88 12.99 1.16
N PHE A 129 -4.93 12.06 1.12
CA PHE A 129 -5.03 10.80 1.86
C PHE A 129 -5.09 11.03 3.38
N ALA A 130 -4.17 11.82 3.94
CA ALA A 130 -4.15 12.12 5.38
C ALA A 130 -5.45 12.79 5.85
N LYS A 131 -6.03 13.67 5.01
CA LYS A 131 -7.31 14.31 5.28
C LYS A 131 -8.46 13.30 5.36
N ILE A 132 -8.56 12.38 4.39
CA ILE A 132 -9.69 11.43 4.35
C ILE A 132 -9.60 10.35 5.42
N VAL A 133 -8.39 9.87 5.75
CA VAL A 133 -8.22 8.87 6.83
C VAL A 133 -8.30 9.49 8.24
N GLY A 134 -8.10 10.81 8.33
CA GLY A 134 -8.25 11.59 9.56
C GLY A 134 -7.19 11.28 10.61
N CYS A 135 -5.95 11.02 10.20
CA CYS A 135 -4.82 10.87 11.12
C CYS A 135 -3.50 11.32 10.48
N SER A 136 -2.48 11.53 11.32
CA SER A 136 -1.13 11.87 10.84
C SER A 136 -0.52 10.68 10.11
N ILE A 137 -0.11 10.92 8.86
CA ILE A 137 0.50 9.93 7.97
C ILE A 137 1.93 10.35 7.67
N LYS A 138 2.84 9.36 7.66
CA LYS A 138 4.22 9.52 7.19
C LYS A 138 4.35 8.89 5.80
N SER A 139 5.28 9.38 5.00
CA SER A 139 5.63 8.80 3.70
C SER A 139 7.03 8.19 3.70
N TRP A 140 7.26 7.25 2.81
CA TRP A 140 8.56 6.66 2.50
C TRP A 140 8.63 6.35 0.99
N SER A 141 9.71 6.74 0.31
CA SER A 141 10.06 6.29 -1.05
C SER A 141 10.94 5.04 -1.01
N CYS A 142 10.68 4.07 -1.88
CA CYS A 142 11.57 2.91 -2.03
C CYS A 142 12.64 3.21 -3.08
N ASP A 143 13.61 4.09 -2.78
CA ASP A 143 14.73 4.33 -3.69
C ASP A 143 15.68 3.11 -3.67
N GLU A 144 16.34 2.80 -4.80
CA GLU A 144 17.19 1.59 -4.92
C GLU A 144 18.34 1.55 -3.89
N THR A 145 18.77 2.71 -3.39
CA THR A 145 19.79 2.89 -2.35
C THR A 145 19.31 2.55 -0.93
N ASP A 146 18.02 2.69 -0.63
CA ASP A 146 17.46 2.47 0.72
C ASP A 146 17.34 0.97 1.08
N LEU A 147 17.37 0.10 0.07
CA LEU A 147 17.29 -1.35 0.24
C LEU A 147 18.58 -1.96 0.83
N LEU A 148 19.72 -1.26 0.72
CA LEU A 148 21.00 -1.67 1.28
C LEU A 148 21.27 -1.06 2.68
N ALA A 149 20.58 0.02 3.04
CA ALA A 149 20.79 0.77 4.28
C ALA A 149 19.75 0.45 5.38
N GLY A 150 19.15 -0.74 5.33
CA GLY A 150 18.07 -1.19 6.22
C GLY A 150 18.44 -1.22 7.71
N ALA A 151 18.52 -0.04 8.33
CA ALA A 151 18.46 0.16 9.78
C ALA A 151 18.25 1.63 10.18
N ASP A 152 18.69 2.65 9.42
CA ASP A 152 19.01 3.93 10.08
C ASP A 152 18.56 5.26 9.46
N ARG A 153 17.63 5.30 8.48
CA ARG A 153 17.08 6.60 8.02
C ARG A 153 15.57 6.59 7.81
N MET A 154 14.84 6.68 8.92
CA MET A 154 13.53 7.32 8.90
C MET A 154 13.74 8.83 8.78
N SER A 155 13.90 9.33 7.56
CA SER A 155 13.90 10.79 7.33
C SER A 155 12.55 11.35 7.78
N VAL A 156 12.61 12.10 8.88
CA VAL A 156 11.54 12.96 9.35
C VAL A 156 11.47 14.13 8.39
N ASN A 157 10.42 14.19 7.57
CA ASN A 157 10.06 15.44 6.91
C ASN A 157 9.71 16.45 8.01
N ARG A 158 10.65 17.34 8.33
CA ARG A 158 10.39 18.60 9.05
C ARG A 158 10.02 19.67 8.01
N PRO A 159 9.17 20.64 8.40
CA PRO A 159 8.61 21.64 7.50
C PRO A 159 9.68 22.49 6.80
#